data_AF-A0A428JXU7-F1
#
_entry.id   AF-A0A428JXU7-F1
#
_cell.length_a   1.000
_cell.length_b   1.000
_cell.length_c   1.000
_cell.angle_alpha   90.00
_cell.angle_beta   90.00
_cell.angle_gamma   90.00
#
_symmetry.space_group_name_H-M   'P 1'
#
loop_
_entity.id
_entity.type
_entity.pdbx_description
1 polymer ?
#
loop_
_entity_poly.entity_id
_entity_poly.type
_entity_poly.pdbx_seq_one_letter_code
_entity_poly.pdbx_strand_id
1 'polypeptide(L)'
;MSDSATLEQHPFPPFMPAQARYLLIGTFPGRQLTQKSAAERTPDDWYYGTHKRSLWHILEQVYQRPLPTVADRQRLLTELGLGCTDVVLSARRKQASNRDADLSNVTFQVRELARLL
;
A
#
# COMPACT_ATOMS: atom_id res chain seq x y z
N MET A 1 -28.91 14.76 3.08
CA MET A 1 -28.30 13.73 2.20
C MET A 1 -27.38 12.90 3.06
N SER A 2 -27.76 11.66 3.41
CA SER A 2 -26.97 10.80 4.28
C SER A 2 -25.75 10.29 3.52
N ASP A 3 -24.57 10.67 3.99
CA ASP A 3 -23.28 10.31 3.41
C ASP A 3 -23.02 8.81 3.66
N SER A 4 -23.43 7.94 2.72
CA SER A 4 -23.39 6.48 2.86
C SER A 4 -22.04 5.87 2.50
N ALA A 5 -20.99 6.68 2.31
CA ALA A 5 -19.68 6.19 1.89
C ALA A 5 -19.00 5.43 3.04
N THR A 6 -18.80 4.11 2.93
CA THR A 6 -18.14 3.27 3.94
C THR A 6 -16.72 3.79 4.27
N LEU A 7 -16.36 3.78 5.55
CA LEU A 7 -14.98 4.07 5.98
C LEU A 7 -14.08 2.90 5.59
N GLU A 8 -13.12 3.17 4.71
CA GLU A 8 -12.12 2.19 4.26
C GLU A 8 -10.90 2.25 5.17
N GLN A 9 -10.39 1.08 5.57
CA GLN A 9 -9.19 0.94 6.39
C GLN A 9 -8.03 0.45 5.53
N HIS A 10 -6.82 0.91 5.84
CA HIS A 10 -5.59 0.38 5.25
C HIS A 10 -5.47 -1.11 5.62
N PRO A 11 -5.28 -2.02 4.64
CA PRO A 11 -5.37 -3.46 4.87
C PRO A 11 -4.06 -4.09 5.35
N PHE A 12 -2.93 -3.37 5.26
CA PHE A 12 -1.59 -3.88 5.56
C PHE A 12 -0.88 -3.05 6.64
N PRO A 13 -0.07 -3.66 7.53
CA PRO A 13 0.87 -2.91 8.35
C PRO A 13 2.02 -2.36 7.50
N PRO A 14 2.76 -1.34 7.98
CA PRO A 14 4.03 -0.93 7.36
C PRO A 14 5.00 -2.11 7.24
N PHE A 15 5.73 -2.19 6.14
CA PHE A 15 6.83 -3.13 5.98
C PHE A 15 8.14 -2.40 6.27
N MET A 16 8.88 -2.85 7.28
CA MET A 16 10.13 -2.22 7.71
C MET A 16 11.19 -3.28 8.03
N PRO A 17 12.14 -3.56 7.12
CA PRO A 17 13.27 -4.41 7.45
C PRO A 17 14.19 -3.73 8.47
N ALA A 18 14.88 -4.50 9.31
CA ALA A 18 15.71 -3.96 10.38
C ALA A 18 16.83 -3.02 9.88
N GLN A 19 17.32 -3.25 8.67
CA GLN A 19 18.34 -2.44 8.00
C GLN A 19 17.77 -1.34 7.10
N ALA A 20 16.49 -0.99 7.21
CA ALA A 20 15.89 0.03 6.37
C ALA A 20 16.60 1.38 6.54
N ARG A 21 16.92 2.01 5.41
CA ARG A 21 17.53 3.36 5.32
C ARG A 21 16.69 4.32 4.48
N TYR A 22 15.81 3.77 3.65
CA TYR A 22 14.98 4.48 2.71
C TYR A 22 13.53 4.02 2.85
N LEU A 23 12.58 4.90 2.56
CA LEU A 23 11.14 4.60 2.66
C LEU A 23 10.45 4.84 1.32
N LEU A 24 9.82 3.79 0.79
CA LEU A 24 8.82 3.91 -0.27
C LEU A 24 7.49 4.29 0.39
N ILE A 25 7.00 5.48 0.09
CA ILE A 25 5.79 6.02 0.71
C ILE A 25 4.72 6.31 -0.35
N GLY A 26 3.57 5.63 -0.24
CA GLY A 26 2.38 5.91 -1.04
C GLY A 26 1.33 6.73 -0.29
N THR A 27 0.22 7.04 -0.95
CA THR A 27 -0.87 7.80 -0.34
C THR A 27 -1.84 6.88 0.42
N PHE A 28 -2.54 6.00 -0.29
CA PHE A 28 -3.52 5.06 0.23
C PHE A 28 -3.73 3.92 -0.79
N PRO A 29 -4.07 2.68 -0.36
CA PRO A 29 -4.24 1.57 -1.28
C PRO A 29 -5.43 1.79 -2.20
N GLY A 30 -5.38 1.18 -3.38
CA GLY A 30 -6.51 1.18 -4.31
C GLY A 30 -7.74 0.53 -3.71
N ARG A 31 -8.92 0.93 -4.19
CA ARG A 31 -10.24 0.42 -3.80
C ARG A 31 -10.31 -1.11 -3.83
N GLN A 32 -9.63 -1.74 -4.80
CA GLN A 32 -9.59 -3.19 -4.96
C GLN A 32 -8.89 -3.91 -3.80
N LEU A 33 -8.10 -3.20 -2.99
CA LEU A 33 -7.41 -3.75 -1.82
C LEU A 33 -8.14 -3.42 -0.53
N THR A 34 -8.66 -2.20 -0.41
CA THR A 34 -9.36 -1.73 0.80
C THR A 34 -10.77 -2.29 0.94
N GLN A 35 -11.45 -2.61 -0.17
CA GLN A 35 -12.82 -3.13 -0.15
C GLN A 35 -12.90 -4.65 -0.24
N LYS A 36 -11.78 -5.35 -0.40
CA LYS A 36 -11.73 -6.81 -0.27
C LYS A 36 -11.96 -7.20 1.18
N SER A 37 -12.93 -8.08 1.40
CA SER A 37 -13.09 -8.78 2.67
C SER A 37 -11.86 -9.63 2.97
N ALA A 38 -11.68 -10.03 4.24
CA ALA A 38 -10.57 -10.90 4.63
C ALA A 38 -10.55 -12.23 3.85
N ALA A 39 -11.72 -12.75 3.45
CA ALA A 39 -11.84 -13.99 2.68
C ALA A 39 -11.47 -13.83 1.19
N GLU A 40 -11.56 -12.62 0.64
CA GLU A 40 -11.22 -12.33 -0.76
C GLU A 40 -9.76 -11.93 -0.97
N ARG A 41 -9.02 -11.68 0.12
CA ARG A 41 -7.61 -11.33 0.03
C ARG A 41 -6.79 -12.53 -0.37
N THR A 42 -5.92 -12.35 -1.35
CA THR A 42 -4.93 -13.33 -1.74
C THR A 42 -3.59 -13.04 -1.06
N PRO A 43 -2.69 -14.02 -0.93
CA PRO A 43 -1.32 -13.78 -0.48
C PRO A 43 -0.54 -12.78 -1.34
N ASP A 44 -1.01 -12.49 -2.56
CA ASP A 44 -0.39 -11.54 -3.49
C ASP A 44 -0.90 -10.10 -3.34
N ASP A 45 -2.00 -9.88 -2.60
CA ASP A 45 -2.55 -8.57 -2.31
C ASP A 45 -1.61 -7.81 -1.36
N TRP A 46 -0.97 -6.76 -1.88
CA TRP A 46 -0.02 -5.96 -1.12
C TRP A 46 0.13 -4.54 -1.70
N TYR A 47 1.03 -3.75 -1.13
CA TYR A 47 1.38 -2.41 -1.63
C TYR A 47 1.60 -2.42 -3.14
N TYR A 48 1.09 -1.40 -3.83
CA TYR A 48 1.20 -1.25 -5.29
C TYR A 48 0.67 -2.45 -6.12
N GLY A 49 -0.15 -3.33 -5.57
CA GLY A 49 -0.61 -4.58 -6.19
C GLY A 49 -1.60 -4.48 -7.38
N THR A 50 -1.69 -3.33 -8.07
CA THR A 50 -2.63 -3.17 -9.20
C THR A 50 -2.02 -3.64 -10.54
N HIS A 51 -2.77 -4.46 -11.28
CA HIS A 51 -2.22 -5.38 -12.29
C HIS A 51 -1.52 -4.77 -13.53
N LYS A 52 -1.87 -3.56 -13.97
CA LYS A 52 -1.49 -3.12 -15.33
C LYS A 52 -0.24 -2.23 -15.42
N ARG A 53 0.20 -1.60 -14.31
CA ARG A 53 1.34 -0.66 -14.25
C ARG A 53 1.88 -0.53 -12.81
N SER A 54 2.01 -1.65 -12.10
CA SER A 54 2.49 -1.61 -10.70
C SER A 54 3.95 -1.18 -10.63
N LEU A 55 4.32 -0.57 -9.50
CA LEU A 55 5.71 -0.35 -9.10
C LEU A 55 6.56 -1.61 -9.28
N TRP A 56 5.99 -2.77 -8.96
CA TRP A 56 6.69 -4.06 -9.04
C TRP A 56 7.16 -4.39 -10.45
N HIS A 57 6.34 -4.12 -11.47
CA HIS A 57 6.77 -4.33 -12.85
C HIS A 57 7.98 -3.45 -13.21
N ILE A 58 8.02 -2.21 -12.74
CA ILE A 58 9.18 -1.32 -12.92
C ILE A 58 10.41 -1.91 -12.22
N LEU A 59 10.27 -2.35 -10.98
CA LEU A 59 11.38 -2.93 -10.21
C LEU A 59 11.88 -4.24 -10.84
N GLU A 60 11.00 -5.07 -11.40
CA GLU A 60 11.40 -6.27 -12.15
C GLU A 60 12.31 -5.92 -13.32
N GLN A 61 11.98 -4.85 -14.07
CA GLN A 61 12.80 -4.40 -15.21
C GLN A 61 14.11 -3.74 -14.76
N VAL A 62 14.08 -2.91 -13.72
CA VAL A 62 15.28 -2.21 -13.24
C VAL A 62 16.30 -3.19 -12.66
N TYR A 63 15.84 -4.16 -11.86
CA TYR A 63 16.71 -5.13 -11.19
C TYR A 63 16.86 -6.46 -11.96
N GLN A 64 16.24 -6.58 -13.13
CA GLN A 64 16.28 -7.80 -13.97
C GLN A 64 15.95 -9.06 -13.15
N ARG A 65 14.94 -8.97 -12.28
CA ARG A 65 14.57 -10.01 -11.31
C ARG A 65 13.06 -10.20 -11.28
N PRO A 66 12.53 -11.43 -11.40
CA PRO A 66 11.11 -11.67 -11.26
C PRO A 66 10.64 -11.43 -9.81
N LEU A 67 9.49 -10.78 -9.63
CA LEU A 67 8.88 -10.46 -8.33
C LEU A 67 7.42 -10.93 -8.26
N PRO A 68 7.14 -12.22 -8.54
CA PRO A 68 5.78 -12.73 -8.68
C PRO A 68 5.01 -12.68 -7.37
N THR A 69 5.68 -12.95 -6.24
CA THR A 69 5.06 -13.04 -4.92
C THR A 69 5.39 -11.84 -4.03
N VAL A 70 4.60 -11.64 -2.98
CA VAL A 70 4.92 -10.67 -1.91
C VAL A 70 6.26 -10.99 -1.25
N ALA A 71 6.60 -12.26 -1.07
CA ALA A 71 7.86 -12.67 -0.44
C ALA A 71 9.08 -12.24 -1.29
N ASP A 72 9.00 -12.35 -2.62
CA ASP A 72 10.10 -11.92 -3.50
C ASP A 72 10.26 -10.39 -3.48
N ARG A 73 9.15 -9.67 -3.44
CA ARG A 73 9.13 -8.20 -3.32
C ARG A 73 9.74 -7.74 -1.99
N GLN A 74 9.33 -8.36 -0.87
CA GLN A 74 9.91 -8.09 0.45
C GLN A 74 11.40 -8.40 0.49
N ARG A 75 11.84 -9.49 -0.16
CA ARG A 75 13.25 -9.86 -0.23
C ARG A 75 14.07 -8.80 -0.97
N LEU A 76 13.60 -8.34 -2.13
CA LEU A 76 14.25 -7.25 -2.86
C LEU A 76 14.32 -5.97 -2.02
N LEU A 77 13.20 -5.56 -1.40
CA LEU A 77 13.18 -4.36 -0.55
C LEU A 77 14.15 -4.48 0.63
N THR A 78 14.24 -5.66 1.25
CA THR A 78 15.17 -5.95 2.35
C THR A 78 16.63 -5.84 1.91
N GLU A 79 16.97 -6.41 0.75
CA GLU A 79 18.31 -6.32 0.15
C GLU A 79 18.71 -4.85 -0.15
N LEU A 80 17.74 -4.02 -0.54
CA LEU A 80 17.94 -2.60 -0.84
C LEU A 80 17.89 -1.69 0.39
N GLY A 81 17.54 -2.21 1.57
CA GLY A 81 17.30 -1.40 2.76
C GLY A 81 16.10 -0.45 2.60
N LEU A 82 15.05 -0.89 1.93
CA LEU A 82 13.81 -0.15 1.71
C LEU A 82 12.69 -0.63 2.64
N GLY A 83 12.09 0.30 3.37
CA GLY A 83 10.75 0.15 3.93
C GLY A 83 9.67 0.49 2.91
N CYS A 84 8.43 0.06 3.16
CA CYS A 84 7.27 0.34 2.32
C CYS A 84 6.02 0.60 3.18
N THR A 85 5.35 1.73 2.97
CA THR A 85 4.12 2.10 3.68
C THR A 85 3.31 3.14 2.92
N ASP A 86 2.14 3.51 3.44
CA ASP A 86 1.29 4.60 2.96
C ASP A 86 1.05 5.64 4.07
N VAL A 87 0.78 6.90 3.72
CA VAL A 87 0.51 7.94 4.75
C VAL A 87 -0.87 7.85 5.37
N VAL A 88 -1.88 7.38 4.63
CA VAL A 88 -3.27 7.34 5.09
C VAL A 88 -3.58 6.00 5.75
N LEU A 89 -4.12 6.06 6.98
CA LEU A 89 -4.63 4.91 7.73
C LEU A 89 -6.05 4.54 7.29
N SER A 90 -6.91 5.55 7.11
CA SER A 90 -8.29 5.35 6.70
C SER A 90 -8.84 6.58 5.99
N ALA A 91 -9.80 6.33 5.10
CA ALA A 91 -10.49 7.37 4.34
C ALA A 91 -11.85 6.88 3.85
N ARG A 92 -12.70 7.82 3.43
CA ARG A 92 -13.92 7.55 2.65
C ARG A 92 -13.69 7.99 1.21
N ARG A 93 -14.16 7.21 0.24
CA ARG A 93 -14.15 7.59 -1.17
C ARG A 93 -15.47 8.27 -1.54
N LYS A 94 -15.37 9.48 -2.12
CA LYS A 94 -16.52 10.24 -2.64
C LYS A 94 -17.14 9.58 -3.88
N GLN A 95 -16.33 8.85 -4.64
CA GLN A 95 -16.69 8.20 -5.90
C GLN A 95 -15.95 6.87 -6.04
N ALA A 96 -16.38 6.00 -6.96
CA ALA A 96 -15.73 4.73 -7.26
C ALA A 96 -14.40 4.94 -8.05
N SER A 97 -13.40 5.51 -7.39
CA SER A 97 -12.15 6.00 -7.97
C SER A 97 -10.95 5.78 -7.05
N ASN A 98 -9.76 5.59 -7.64
CA ASN A 98 -8.48 5.50 -6.93
C ASN A 98 -7.74 6.84 -6.85
N ARG A 99 -8.35 7.96 -7.26
CA ARG A 99 -7.71 9.28 -7.18
C ARG A 99 -7.72 9.79 -5.74
N ASP A 100 -6.59 10.35 -5.31
CA ASP A 100 -6.45 10.94 -3.98
C ASP A 100 -7.42 12.12 -3.74
N ALA A 101 -7.76 12.88 -4.79
CA ALA A 101 -8.74 13.96 -4.73
C ALA A 101 -10.16 13.49 -4.30
N ASP A 102 -10.45 12.20 -4.50
CA ASP A 102 -11.72 11.59 -4.13
C ASP A 102 -11.71 11.03 -2.71
N LEU A 103 -10.57 11.09 -1.99
CA LEU A 103 -10.48 10.74 -0.57
C LEU A 103 -11.05 11.88 0.29
N SER A 104 -11.67 11.49 1.40
CA SER A 104 -12.26 12.37 2.41
C SER A 104 -12.21 11.71 3.78
N ASN A 105 -12.42 12.48 4.86
CA ASN A 105 -12.37 11.97 6.23
C ASN A 105 -11.09 11.16 6.49
N VAL A 106 -9.95 11.76 6.11
CA VAL A 106 -8.64 11.11 6.10
C VAL A 106 -8.08 11.08 7.52
N THR A 107 -7.68 9.89 7.96
CA THR A 107 -6.85 9.69 9.15
C THR A 107 -5.45 9.27 8.70
N PHE A 108 -4.41 9.90 9.23
CA PHE A 108 -3.01 9.60 8.89
C PHE A 108 -2.37 8.59 9.85
N GLN A 109 -1.39 7.82 9.36
CA GLN A 109 -0.60 6.85 10.14
C GLN A 109 0.48 7.49 11.04
N VAL A 110 0.22 8.67 11.62
CA VAL A 110 1.24 9.51 12.29
C VAL A 110 2.03 8.74 13.36
N ARG A 111 1.36 7.92 14.18
CA ARG A 111 2.02 7.15 15.25
C ARG A 111 2.97 6.08 14.73
N GLU A 112 2.57 5.37 13.67
CA GLU A 112 3.43 4.33 13.10
C GLU A 112 4.59 4.97 12.34
N LEU A 113 4.33 6.02 11.54
CA LEU A 113 5.38 6.74 10.82
C LEU A 113 6.41 7.38 11.77
N ALA A 114 5.98 7.91 12.91
CA ALA A 114 6.88 8.48 13.91
C ALA A 114 7.82 7.44 14.57
N ARG A 115 7.49 6.14 14.50
CA ARG A 115 8.39 5.07 14.99
C ARG A 115 9.43 4.65 13.95
N LEU A 116 9.29 5.12 12.70
CA LEU A 116 10.17 4.77 11.59
C LEU A 116 11.31 5.80 11.39
N LEU A 117 11.24 6.93 12.11
CA LEU A 117 12.22 8.02 12.13
C LEU A 117 12.97 8.02 13.46
#